data_AF-A0A2N6L6C8-F1
#
_entry.id   AF-A0A2N6L6C8-F1
#
_cell.length_a   1.000
_cell.length_b   1.000
_cell.length_c   1.000
_cell.angle_alpha   90.00
_cell.angle_beta   90.00
_cell.angle_gamma   90.00
#
_symmetry.space_group_name_H-M   'P 1'
#
loop_
_entity.id
_entity.type
_entity.pdbx_description
1 polymer ?
#
loop_
_entity_poly.entity_id
_entity_poly.type
_entity_poly.pdbx_seq_one_letter_code
_entity_poly.pdbx_strand_id
1 'polypeptide(L)'
;MYTTSQPDPVRLEIFKNLYQFIAEQMGIVLQNTAASVNIKERLDFSCAIFDASGLLVANAPHIPVHLGSMSESVRSLINDKDNTLKPGNVYLSNNPYNGGTHLPDVTAITPIFNEDEKQIIFYVASRGHQADIGGITPGSMP
;
A
#
# COMPACT_ATOMS: atom_id res chain seq x y z
N MET A 1 -4.12 -32.75 -7.11
CA MET A 1 -3.24 -32.69 -8.30
C MET A 1 -3.05 -31.23 -8.64
N TYR A 2 -1.88 -30.66 -8.36
CA TYR A 2 -1.56 -29.28 -8.75
C TYR A 2 -1.11 -29.30 -10.21
N THR A 3 -1.95 -28.84 -11.14
CA THR A 3 -1.49 -28.50 -12.49
C THR A 3 -0.82 -27.14 -12.42
N THR A 4 0.48 -27.12 -12.14
CA THR A 4 1.32 -25.95 -12.40
C THR A 4 1.53 -25.88 -13.91
N SER A 5 0.59 -25.30 -14.66
CA SER A 5 0.95 -24.79 -15.99
C SER A 5 2.02 -23.73 -15.76
N GLN A 6 3.20 -23.88 -16.35
CA GLN A 6 4.19 -22.81 -16.29
C GLN A 6 3.53 -21.50 -16.75
N PRO A 7 3.75 -20.39 -16.04
CA PRO A 7 3.26 -19.10 -16.49
C PRO A 7 3.81 -18.82 -17.88
N ASP A 8 2.95 -18.41 -18.82
CA ASP A 8 3.37 -17.94 -20.14
C ASP A 8 4.32 -16.74 -19.93
N PRO A 9 5.60 -16.83 -20.37
CA PRO A 9 6.58 -15.78 -20.12
C PRO A 9 6.18 -14.44 -20.75
N VAL A 10 5.45 -14.44 -21.87
CA VAL A 10 4.96 -13.21 -22.50
C VAL A 10 3.89 -12.57 -21.62
N ARG A 11 2.92 -13.35 -21.13
CA ARG A 11 1.89 -12.84 -20.20
C ARG A 11 2.50 -12.36 -18.90
N LEU A 12 3.46 -13.10 -18.35
CA LEU A 12 4.13 -12.72 -17.11
C LEU A 12 4.79 -11.34 -17.24
N GLU A 13 5.52 -11.08 -18.32
CA GLU A 13 6.16 -9.79 -18.53
C GLU A 13 5.14 -8.67 -18.79
N ILE A 14 4.05 -8.93 -19.52
CA ILE A 14 2.96 -7.96 -19.71
C ILE A 14 2.36 -7.56 -18.35
N PHE A 15 1.95 -8.52 -17.53
CA PHE A 15 1.31 -8.23 -16.25
C PHE A 15 2.26 -7.57 -15.25
N LYS A 16 3.53 -7.99 -15.21
CA LYS A 16 4.56 -7.32 -14.42
C LYS A 16 4.65 -5.83 -14.76
N ASN A 17 4.73 -5.47 -16.05
CA ASN A 17 4.80 -4.07 -16.47
C ASN A 17 3.50 -3.32 -16.18
N LEU A 18 2.34 -3.95 -16.33
CA LEU A 18 1.05 -3.34 -16.00
C LEU A 18 0.93 -3.01 -14.50
N TYR A 19 1.26 -3.96 -13.61
CA TYR A 19 1.20 -3.72 -12.16
C TYR A 19 2.24 -2.69 -11.70
N GLN A 20 3.45 -2.73 -12.27
CA GLN A 20 4.47 -1.72 -12.01
C GLN A 20 3.99 -0.33 -12.41
N PHE A 21 3.42 -0.20 -13.61
CA PHE A 21 2.87 1.05 -14.11
C PHE A 21 1.75 1.60 -13.22
N ILE A 22 0.82 0.73 -12.76
CA ILE A 22 -0.25 1.14 -11.84
C ILE A 22 0.36 1.71 -10.54
N ALA A 23 1.31 0.99 -9.94
CA ALA A 23 1.95 1.45 -8.71
C ALA A 23 2.65 2.81 -8.89
N GLU A 24 3.35 3.00 -10.01
CA GLU A 24 3.98 4.27 -10.38
C GLU A 24 2.97 5.40 -10.56
N GLN A 25 1.85 5.16 -11.25
CA GLN A 25 0.81 6.16 -11.42
C GLN A 25 0.17 6.55 -10.08
N MET A 26 -0.05 5.59 -9.17
CA MET A 26 -0.49 5.91 -7.81
C MET A 26 0.48 6.87 -7.11
N GLY A 27 1.79 6.64 -7.26
CA GLY A 27 2.82 7.50 -6.68
C GLY A 27 2.84 8.91 -7.28
N ILE A 28 2.75 9.01 -8.60
CA ILE A 28 2.69 10.30 -9.32
C ILE A 28 1.47 11.11 -8.89
N VAL A 29 0.30 10.47 -8.80
CA VAL A 29 -0.93 11.15 -8.36
C VAL A 29 -0.80 11.63 -6.91
N LEU A 30 -0.28 10.79 -6.01
CA LEU A 30 -0.07 11.17 -4.61
C LEU A 30 0.89 12.36 -4.49
N GLN A 31 2.03 12.33 -5.20
CA GLN A 31 2.99 13.43 -5.20
C GLN A 31 2.38 14.74 -5.70
N ASN A 32 1.67 14.69 -6.83
CA ASN A 32 1.12 15.89 -7.49
C ASN A 32 -0.04 16.53 -6.72
N THR A 33 -0.77 15.73 -5.94
CA THR A 33 -1.94 16.20 -5.17
C THR A 33 -1.60 16.55 -3.72
N ALA A 34 -0.42 16.15 -3.22
CA ALA A 34 -0.01 16.45 -1.87
C ALA A 34 0.31 17.95 -1.65
N ALA A 35 -0.22 18.49 -0.55
CA ALA A 35 0.20 19.79 -0.03
C ALA A 35 1.46 19.71 0.85
N SER A 36 1.80 18.51 1.34
CA SER A 36 2.96 18.27 2.22
C SER A 36 4.27 18.32 1.44
N VAL A 37 5.22 19.13 1.91
CA VAL A 37 6.60 19.17 1.36
C VAL A 37 7.30 17.82 1.51
N ASN A 38 7.02 17.07 2.58
CA ASN A 38 7.60 15.74 2.79
C ASN A 38 7.20 14.79 1.66
N ILE A 39 5.94 14.84 1.21
CA ILE A 39 5.45 13.97 0.15
C ILE A 39 5.83 14.53 -1.22
N LYS A 40 5.56 15.82 -1.46
CA LYS A 40 5.69 16.44 -2.79
C LYS A 40 7.15 16.61 -3.25
N GLU A 41 8.01 17.06 -2.35
CA GLU A 41 9.39 17.45 -2.67
C GLU A 41 10.42 16.46 -2.12
N ARG A 42 10.22 15.95 -0.90
CA ARG A 42 11.14 14.96 -0.29
C ARG A 42 10.83 13.52 -0.72
N LEU A 43 9.70 13.28 -1.38
CA LEU A 43 9.25 11.97 -1.86
C LEU A 43 9.15 10.93 -0.74
N ASP A 44 8.74 11.38 0.44
CA ASP A 44 8.60 10.57 1.64
C ASP A 44 7.24 9.87 1.68
N PHE A 45 7.06 8.97 0.72
CA PHE A 45 5.86 8.18 0.53
C PHE A 45 6.17 6.89 -0.25
N SER A 46 5.27 5.92 -0.19
CA SER A 46 5.31 4.73 -1.04
C SER A 46 3.90 4.30 -1.45
N CYS A 47 3.80 3.78 -2.67
CA CYS A 47 2.57 3.20 -3.22
C CYS A 47 2.85 1.76 -3.66
N ALA A 48 1.94 0.85 -3.33
CA ALA A 48 2.12 -0.57 -3.59
C ALA A 48 0.79 -1.31 -3.80
N ILE A 49 0.88 -2.43 -4.53
CA ILE A 49 -0.20 -3.38 -4.82
C ILE A 49 0.16 -4.69 -4.13
N PHE A 50 -0.84 -5.30 -3.50
CA PHE A 50 -0.72 -6.56 -2.77
C PHE A 50 -1.79 -7.54 -3.24
N ASP A 51 -1.48 -8.83 -3.23
CA ASP A 51 -2.46 -9.87 -3.51
C ASP A 51 -3.50 -10.00 -2.38
N ALA A 52 -4.48 -10.87 -2.56
CA ALA A 52 -5.53 -11.12 -1.58
C ALA A 52 -5.02 -11.62 -0.20
N SER A 53 -3.76 -12.09 -0.12
CA SER A 53 -3.11 -12.52 1.12
C SER A 53 -2.23 -11.42 1.74
N GLY A 54 -2.18 -10.23 1.13
CA GLY A 54 -1.33 -9.12 1.59
C GLY A 54 0.15 -9.29 1.24
N LEU A 55 0.50 -10.12 0.26
CA LEU A 55 1.87 -10.20 -0.25
C LEU A 55 2.09 -9.16 -1.35
N LEU A 56 3.28 -8.55 -1.34
CA LEU A 56 3.64 -7.51 -2.32
C LEU A 56 3.66 -8.07 -3.75
N VAL A 57 2.93 -7.41 -4.65
CA VAL A 57 2.87 -7.71 -6.08
C VAL A 57 3.71 -6.72 -6.89
N ALA A 58 3.55 -5.42 -6.61
CA ALA A 58 4.29 -4.35 -7.26
C ALA A 58 4.37 -3.12 -6.35
N ASN A 59 5.40 -2.30 -6.55
CA ASN A 59 5.57 -1.04 -5.84
C ASN A 59 6.16 0.03 -6.75
N ALA A 60 5.80 1.28 -6.50
CA ALA A 60 6.50 2.39 -7.11
C ALA A 60 7.96 2.46 -6.60
N PRO A 61 8.90 3.00 -7.40
CA PRO A 61 10.32 3.09 -7.05
C PRO A 61 10.56 4.18 -6.00
N HIS A 62 10.10 3.93 -4.77
CA HIS A 62 10.23 4.83 -3.63
C HIS A 62 10.99 4.15 -2.49
N ILE A 63 10.88 4.70 -1.28
CA ILE A 63 11.71 4.40 -0.12
C ILE A 63 11.69 2.88 0.21
N PRO A 64 12.83 2.17 0.13
CA PRO A 64 12.89 0.71 0.32
C PRO A 64 12.38 0.20 1.68
N VAL A 65 12.49 1.00 2.75
CA VAL A 65 12.04 0.61 4.10
C VAL A 65 10.52 0.39 4.18
N HIS A 66 9.75 0.97 3.25
CA HIS A 66 8.30 0.83 3.23
C HIS A 66 7.84 -0.56 2.74
N LEU A 67 8.64 -1.30 1.99
CA LEU A 67 8.14 -2.49 1.26
C LEU A 67 7.79 -3.66 2.19
N GLY A 68 8.67 -3.98 3.14
CA GLY A 68 8.39 -5.03 4.13
C GLY A 68 7.30 -4.61 5.12
N SER A 69 7.32 -3.35 5.54
CA SER A 69 6.46 -2.82 6.59
C SER A 69 5.02 -2.57 6.11
N MET A 70 4.82 -2.10 4.87
CA MET A 70 3.46 -1.96 4.29
C MET A 70 2.75 -3.30 4.11
N SER A 71 3.48 -4.37 3.73
CA SER A 71 2.89 -5.71 3.64
C SER A 71 2.33 -6.17 4.98
N GLU A 72 3.00 -5.82 6.08
CA GLU A 72 2.55 -6.14 7.42
C GLU A 72 1.31 -5.32 7.82
N SER A 73 1.24 -4.04 7.44
CA SER A 73 0.04 -3.22 7.67
C SER A 73 -1.19 -3.77 6.93
N VAL A 74 -1.00 -4.28 5.70
CA VAL A 74 -2.09 -4.93 4.95
C VAL A 74 -2.54 -6.22 5.64
N ARG A 75 -1.60 -7.09 6.05
CA ARG A 75 -1.94 -8.32 6.77
C ARG A 75 -2.60 -8.06 8.13
N SER A 76 -2.15 -7.04 8.87
CA SER A 76 -2.83 -6.62 10.11
C SER A 76 -4.28 -6.23 9.83
N LEU A 77 -4.54 -5.44 8.78
CA LEU A 77 -5.91 -5.09 8.41
C LEU A 77 -6.75 -6.33 8.09
N ILE A 78 -6.20 -7.28 7.32
CA ILE A 78 -6.87 -8.54 6.98
C ILE A 78 -7.24 -9.30 8.25
N ASN A 79 -6.31 -9.45 9.18
CA ASN A 79 -6.52 -10.17 10.44
C ASN A 79 -7.53 -9.47 11.36
N ASP A 80 -7.47 -8.14 11.44
CA ASP A 80 -8.30 -7.35 12.36
C ASP A 80 -9.75 -7.19 11.87
N LYS A 81 -9.97 -7.18 10.54
CA LYS A 81 -11.28 -6.95 9.94
C LYS A 81 -11.92 -8.20 9.37
N ASP A 82 -11.16 -9.24 9.04
CA ASP A 82 -11.66 -10.49 8.46
C ASP A 82 -12.74 -10.20 7.37
N ASN A 83 -13.94 -10.78 7.49
CA ASN A 83 -15.02 -10.64 6.53
C ASN A 83 -15.83 -9.33 6.65
N THR A 84 -15.36 -8.34 7.43
CA THR A 84 -16.08 -7.07 7.64
C THR A 84 -15.64 -5.96 6.69
N LEU A 85 -14.61 -6.19 5.87
CA LEU A 85 -14.18 -5.26 4.84
C LEU A 85 -15.29 -5.06 3.80
N LYS A 86 -15.47 -3.81 3.35
CA LYS A 86 -16.54 -3.43 2.42
C LYS A 86 -15.98 -2.80 1.14
N PRO A 87 -16.62 -3.04 -0.02
CA PRO A 87 -16.33 -2.32 -1.27
C PRO A 87 -16.38 -0.80 -1.08
N GLY A 88 -15.46 -0.10 -1.75
CA GLY A 88 -15.37 1.37 -1.73
C GLY A 88 -14.85 1.98 -0.42
N ASN A 89 -14.53 1.18 0.61
CA ASN A 89 -13.98 1.69 1.87
C ASN A 89 -12.44 1.80 1.79
N VAL A 90 -11.90 2.80 2.49
CA VAL A 90 -10.47 3.00 2.68
C VAL A 90 -10.18 2.95 4.18
N TYR A 91 -9.14 2.22 4.56
CA TYR A 91 -8.75 2.01 5.95
C TYR A 91 -7.42 2.70 6.22
N LEU A 92 -7.34 3.43 7.32
CA LEU A 92 -6.12 4.13 7.73
C LEU A 92 -5.45 3.36 8.88
N SER A 93 -4.12 3.20 8.79
CA SER A 93 -3.30 2.68 9.88
C SER A 93 -2.01 3.47 10.00
N ASN A 94 -1.64 3.81 11.22
CA ASN A 94 -0.35 4.38 11.59
C ASN A 94 0.27 3.67 12.80
N ASN A 95 -0.20 2.46 13.12
CA ASN A 95 0.30 1.69 14.25
C ASN A 95 1.71 1.16 13.94
N PRO A 96 2.77 1.64 14.62
CA PRO A 96 4.14 1.20 14.36
C PRO A 96 4.36 -0.27 14.71
N TYR A 97 3.53 -0.85 15.57
CA TYR A 97 3.63 -2.27 15.93
C TYR A 97 3.02 -3.19 14.86
N ASN A 98 2.22 -2.65 13.93
CA ASN A 98 1.52 -3.39 12.89
C ASN A 98 1.94 -2.91 11.49
N GLY A 99 3.26 -2.79 11.27
CA GLY A 99 3.84 -2.46 9.97
C GLY A 99 4.07 -0.97 9.69
N GLY A 100 3.79 -0.04 10.60
CA GLY A 100 4.33 1.32 10.52
C GLY A 100 5.82 1.37 10.90
N THR A 101 6.60 2.33 10.41
CA THR A 101 8.00 2.50 10.88
C THR A 101 8.08 3.43 12.09
N HIS A 102 7.18 4.41 12.15
CA HIS A 102 6.90 5.27 13.30
C HIS A 102 5.51 5.93 13.13
N LEU A 103 5.01 6.60 14.17
CA LEU A 103 3.65 7.16 14.20
C LEU A 103 3.29 8.12 13.04
N PRO A 104 4.20 8.97 12.54
CA PRO A 104 3.92 9.82 11.38
C PRO A 104 3.67 9.11 10.05
N ASP A 105 4.00 7.82 9.95
CA ASP A 105 3.73 7.04 8.75
C ASP A 105 2.26 6.63 8.72
N VAL A 106 1.46 7.34 7.93
CA VAL A 106 0.06 7.00 7.75
C VAL A 106 -0.10 6.19 6.47
N THR A 107 -0.65 4.99 6.59
CA THR A 107 -0.95 4.09 5.47
C THR A 107 -2.45 4.07 5.21
N ALA A 108 -2.85 4.48 4.02
CA ALA A 108 -4.20 4.27 3.48
C ALA A 108 -4.23 2.96 2.69
N ILE A 109 -5.15 2.06 3.04
CA ILE A 109 -5.27 0.73 2.47
C ILE A 109 -6.69 0.58 1.90
N THR A 110 -6.79 0.26 0.62
CA THR A 110 -8.05 0.08 -0.09
C THR A 110 -8.15 -1.36 -0.59
N PRO A 111 -9.13 -2.15 -0.11
CA PRO A 111 -9.42 -3.47 -0.66
C PRO A 111 -10.08 -3.33 -2.03
N ILE A 112 -9.57 -4.06 -3.01
CA ILE A 112 -10.12 -4.11 -4.37
C ILE A 112 -10.90 -5.41 -4.51
N PHE A 113 -12.21 -5.29 -4.68
CA PHE A 113 -13.10 -6.42 -4.88
C PHE A 113 -13.20 -6.78 -6.36
N ASN A 114 -13.58 -8.03 -6.65
CA ASN A 114 -14.00 -8.45 -7.98
C ASN A 114 -15.28 -7.72 -8.43
N GLU A 115 -15.66 -7.88 -9.70
CA GLU A 115 -16.81 -7.20 -10.30
C GLU A 115 -18.14 -7.42 -9.54
N ASP A 116 -18.31 -8.63 -8.97
CA ASP A 116 -19.50 -8.97 -8.18
C ASP A 116 -19.44 -8.46 -6.72
N GLU A 117 -18.37 -7.78 -6.33
CA GLU A 117 -18.13 -7.26 -4.98
C GLU A 117 -18.11 -8.31 -3.85
N LYS A 118 -17.83 -9.58 -4.18
CA LYS A 118 -17.88 -10.70 -3.22
C LYS A 118 -16.53 -11.12 -2.66
N GLN A 119 -15.46 -10.88 -3.42
CA GLN A 119 -14.13 -11.36 -3.08
C GLN A 119 -13.11 -10.27 -3.31
N ILE A 120 -12.21 -10.10 -2.34
CA ILE A 120 -11.07 -9.21 -2.49
C ILE A 120 -10.04 -9.92 -3.37
N ILE A 121 -9.64 -9.27 -4.44
CA ILE A 121 -8.66 -9.78 -5.41
C ILE A 121 -7.29 -9.13 -5.23
N PHE A 122 -7.25 -7.89 -4.73
CA PHE A 122 -6.03 -7.16 -4.40
C PHE A 122 -6.26 -6.20 -3.24
N TYR A 123 -5.19 -5.73 -2.63
CA TYR A 123 -5.17 -4.51 -1.85
C TYR A 123 -4.24 -3.51 -2.53
N VAL A 124 -4.60 -2.24 -2.50
CA VAL A 124 -3.67 -1.15 -2.82
C VAL A 124 -3.40 -0.35 -1.56
N ALA A 125 -2.17 0.09 -1.38
CA ALA A 125 -1.84 0.94 -0.24
C ALA A 125 -0.93 2.11 -0.64
N SER A 126 -1.19 3.24 -0.01
CA SER A 126 -0.40 4.46 -0.10
C SER A 126 0.02 4.88 1.30
N ARG A 127 1.33 4.94 1.54
CA ARG A 127 1.91 5.44 2.79
C ARG A 127 2.54 6.79 2.54
N GLY A 128 2.30 7.76 3.42
CA GLY A 128 2.98 9.05 3.38
C GLY A 128 3.38 9.52 4.77
N HIS A 129 4.56 10.14 4.86
CA HIS A 129 5.11 10.67 6.10
C HIS A 129 4.49 12.03 6.43
N GLN A 130 3.73 12.08 7.52
CA GLN A 130 3.17 13.34 8.02
C GLN A 130 4.24 14.16 8.75
N ALA A 131 4.24 15.48 8.56
CA ALA A 131 5.22 16.34 9.21
C ALA A 131 5.04 16.40 10.73
N ASP A 132 3.83 16.15 11.22
CA ASP A 132 3.41 16.19 12.62
C ASP A 132 2.17 15.29 12.79
N ILE A 133 2.01 14.68 13.97
CA ILE A 133 0.87 13.81 14.32
C ILE A 133 0.25 14.15 15.69
N GLY A 134 0.57 15.33 16.24
CA GLY A 134 0.11 15.79 17.55
C GLY A 134 0.90 15.22 18.73
N GLY A 135 2.21 15.04 18.55
CA GLY A 135 3.11 14.60 19.62
C GLY A 135 3.31 15.66 20.72
N ILE A 136 4.15 15.32 21.70
CA ILE A 136 4.50 16.25 22.80
C ILE A 136 5.31 17.47 22.33
N THR A 137 6.04 17.31 21.23
CA THR A 137 6.85 18.32 20.57
C THR A 137 6.38 18.46 19.11
N PRO A 138 6.38 19.67 18.54
CA PRO A 138 6.06 19.85 17.12
C PRO A 138 7.07 19.13 16.24
N GLY A 139 6.59 18.33 15.29
CA GLY A 139 7.41 17.57 14.35
C GLY A 139 7.09 16.08 14.28
N SER A 140 7.91 15.35 13.52
CA SER A 140 7.73 13.91 13.24
C SER A 140 8.80 13.00 13.87
N MET A 141 9.83 13.58 14.47
CA MET A 141 10.84 12.94 15.30
C MET A 141 10.95 13.79 16.58
N PRO A 142 11.23 13.19 17.75
CA PRO A 142 11.04 13.87 19.04
C PRO A 142 11.80 15.19 19.17
#